data_AF-A0AAP2DNZ2-F1
#
_entry.id   AF-A0AAP2DNZ2-F1
#
_cell.length_a   1.000
_cell.length_b   1.000
_cell.length_c   1.000
_cell.angle_alpha   90.00
_cell.angle_beta   90.00
_cell.angle_gamma   90.00
#
_symmetry.space_group_name_H-M   'P 1'
#
loop_
_entity.id
_entity.type
_entity.pdbx_description
1 polymer ?
#
loop_
_entity_poly.entity_id
_entity_poly.type
_entity_poly.pdbx_seq_one_letter_code
_entity_poly.pdbx_strand_id
1 'polypeptide(L)'
;MATIPLHHKILSCLLAGVVSGFSFHRIANRFAAHWIPPAIMALLGLMLIAGALLYVPVWQRRENRQTIDSVSTLAFWQGVIRFALAFDLSMFGWQKIAGGFQFFTPMAMLDEPFSTLSLEWLTWSYFGRSYPMIVSVAIFQIAGAYLLLFRRTRLIGIFILLPVLLNILLIDIFYKLHPWVAIHAVVLITAIVYLLLSEYDRLRAFFLSRDGGDLPVVRLKGSTKNVLRIALVITPMLLIIPYKIRNRTPEIMGKYVVQKISINNEDRTADMYCDSVLTVVYFDVANECVFEFRDYRQRTFGSFDHQSQGQLQISWRHPQGISPMEGTLSLAGGRRWKLSGKTGNDLFEADLEKVK
;
A
#
# COMPACT_ATOMS: atom_id res chain seq x y z
N MET A 1 -31.76 34.61 -15.77
CA MET A 1 -30.98 33.34 -15.78
C MET A 1 -29.67 33.60 -15.05
N ALA A 2 -29.24 32.71 -14.15
CA ALA A 2 -27.96 32.87 -13.46
C ALA A 2 -26.81 32.74 -14.48
N THR A 3 -25.93 33.73 -14.54
CA THR A 3 -24.75 33.69 -15.40
C THR A 3 -23.65 32.89 -14.71
N ILE A 4 -23.01 31.99 -15.46
CA ILE A 4 -21.91 31.18 -14.93
C ILE A 4 -20.60 31.83 -15.34
N PRO A 5 -19.64 32.03 -14.42
CA PRO A 5 -18.38 32.65 -14.78
C PRO A 5 -17.59 31.78 -15.76
N LEU A 6 -16.87 32.42 -16.68
CA LEU A 6 -16.19 31.74 -17.79
C LEU A 6 -15.23 30.64 -17.33
N HIS A 7 -14.53 30.84 -16.21
CA HIS A 7 -13.60 29.85 -15.68
C HIS A 7 -14.30 28.54 -15.24
N HIS A 8 -15.53 28.60 -14.72
CA HIS A 8 -16.31 27.39 -14.40
C HIS A 8 -16.72 26.63 -15.67
N LYS A 9 -17.05 27.35 -16.75
CA LYS A 9 -17.36 26.73 -18.05
C LYS A 9 -16.14 26.01 -18.62
N ILE A 10 -14.99 26.69 -18.67
CA ILE A 10 -13.72 26.11 -19.13
C ILE A 10 -13.37 24.90 -18.30
N LEU A 11 -13.37 25.01 -16.97
CA LEU A 11 -13.00 23.93 -16.06
C LEU A 11 -13.91 22.70 -16.22
N SER A 12 -15.23 22.89 -16.26
CA SER A 12 -16.20 21.79 -16.41
C SER A 12 -16.06 21.07 -17.76
N CYS A 13 -15.91 21.81 -18.86
CA CYS A 13 -15.69 21.23 -20.18
C CYS A 13 -14.33 20.54 -20.29
N LEU A 14 -13.26 21.16 -19.78
CA LEU A 14 -11.92 20.58 -19.77
C LEU A 14 -11.89 19.27 -19.00
N LEU A 15 -12.40 19.24 -17.76
CA LEU A 15 -12.43 18.02 -16.96
C LEU A 15 -13.31 16.95 -17.58
N ALA A 16 -14.47 17.30 -18.13
CA ALA A 16 -15.32 16.34 -18.82
C ALA A 16 -14.61 15.72 -20.02
N GLY A 17 -13.93 16.55 -20.84
CA GLY A 17 -13.15 16.10 -21.98
C GLY A 17 -11.98 15.22 -21.56
N VAL A 18 -11.18 15.65 -20.58
CA VAL A 18 -9.98 14.94 -20.11
C VAL A 18 -10.35 13.59 -19.49
N VAL A 19 -11.30 13.54 -18.56
CA VAL A 19 -11.73 12.28 -17.95
C VAL A 19 -12.28 11.33 -19.01
N SER A 20 -13.20 11.81 -19.86
CA SER A 20 -13.80 10.97 -20.90
C SER A 20 -12.77 10.48 -21.92
N GLY A 21 -11.84 11.35 -22.33
CA GLY A 21 -10.79 11.04 -23.30
C GLY A 21 -9.79 10.02 -22.76
N PHE A 22 -9.33 10.18 -21.51
CA PHE A 22 -8.44 9.21 -20.86
C PHE A 22 -9.12 7.87 -20.63
N SER A 23 -10.36 7.87 -20.12
CA SER A 23 -11.14 6.64 -19.93
C SER A 23 -11.39 5.93 -21.26
N PHE A 24 -11.75 6.67 -22.32
CA PHE A 24 -11.90 6.13 -23.66
C PHE A 24 -10.61 5.51 -24.17
N HIS A 25 -9.49 6.26 -24.14
CA HIS A 25 -8.20 5.79 -24.65
C HIS A 25 -7.75 4.50 -23.94
N ARG A 26 -7.87 4.47 -22.61
CA ARG A 26 -7.52 3.29 -21.81
C ARG A 26 -8.37 2.07 -22.16
N ILE A 27 -9.68 2.23 -22.23
CA ILE A 27 -10.61 1.13 -22.51
C ILE A 27 -10.43 0.65 -23.95
N ALA A 28 -10.33 1.58 -24.90
CA ALA A 28 -10.05 1.27 -26.29
C ALA A 28 -8.73 0.50 -26.43
N ASN A 29 -7.63 0.96 -25.83
CA ASN A 29 -6.35 0.25 -25.86
C ASN A 29 -6.44 -1.16 -25.27
N ARG A 30 -7.33 -1.40 -24.30
CA ARG A 30 -7.48 -2.72 -23.70
C ARG A 30 -8.29 -3.68 -24.57
N PHE A 31 -9.41 -3.21 -25.12
CA PHE A 31 -10.39 -4.08 -25.77
C PHE A 31 -10.34 -4.03 -27.29
N ALA A 32 -9.96 -2.89 -27.87
CA ALA A 32 -10.00 -2.65 -29.31
C ALA A 32 -8.62 -2.61 -29.97
N ALA A 33 -7.52 -2.82 -29.23
CA ALA A 33 -6.17 -2.71 -29.78
C ALA A 33 -5.87 -3.74 -30.89
N HIS A 34 -6.66 -4.81 -30.98
CA HIS A 34 -6.56 -5.77 -32.08
C HIS A 34 -7.15 -5.23 -33.40
N TRP A 35 -8.11 -4.31 -33.34
CA TRP A 35 -8.80 -3.78 -34.52
C TRP A 35 -8.37 -2.36 -34.90
N ILE A 36 -7.98 -1.54 -33.92
CA ILE A 36 -7.67 -0.12 -34.13
C ILE A 36 -6.25 0.15 -33.62
N PRO A 37 -5.37 0.78 -34.43
CA PRO A 37 -4.05 1.20 -33.98
C PRO A 37 -4.09 2.15 -32.78
N PRO A 38 -3.16 2.05 -31.81
CA PRO A 38 -3.13 2.90 -30.61
C PRO A 38 -3.11 4.41 -30.92
N ALA A 39 -2.47 4.81 -32.02
CA ALA A 39 -2.40 6.20 -32.45
C ALA A 39 -3.79 6.78 -32.81
N ILE A 40 -4.65 5.99 -33.46
CA ILE A 40 -6.01 6.41 -33.80
C ILE A 40 -6.85 6.54 -32.54
N MET A 41 -6.72 5.61 -31.59
CA MET A 41 -7.41 5.69 -30.31
C MET A 41 -6.99 6.91 -29.48
N ALA A 42 -5.69 7.23 -29.48
CA ALA A 42 -5.18 8.44 -28.84
C ALA A 42 -5.76 9.70 -29.48
N LEU A 43 -5.81 9.75 -30.82
CA LEU A 43 -6.39 10.85 -31.56
C LEU A 43 -7.89 11.04 -31.28
N LEU A 44 -8.67 9.95 -31.19
CA LEU A 44 -10.07 10.00 -30.79
C LEU A 44 -10.25 10.51 -29.35
N GLY A 45 -9.39 10.09 -28.42
CA GLY A 45 -9.36 10.63 -27.05
C GLY A 45 -9.08 12.13 -27.02
N LEU A 46 -8.11 12.59 -27.83
CA LEU A 46 -7.79 14.02 -27.98
C LEU A 46 -8.93 14.80 -28.64
N MET A 47 -9.66 14.21 -29.59
CA MET A 47 -10.83 14.83 -30.20
C MET A 47 -11.97 15.04 -29.19
N LEU A 48 -12.16 14.14 -28.23
CA LEU A 48 -13.13 14.35 -27.14
C LEU A 48 -12.77 15.56 -26.27
N ILE A 49 -11.47 15.73 -25.96
CA ILE A 49 -10.97 16.88 -25.21
C ILE A 49 -11.17 18.17 -26.02
N ALA A 50 -10.75 18.18 -27.28
CA ALA A 50 -10.88 19.33 -28.17
C ALA A 50 -12.36 19.71 -28.38
N GLY A 51 -13.24 18.73 -28.61
CA GLY A 51 -14.68 18.95 -28.77
C GLY A 51 -15.32 19.56 -27.53
N ALA A 52 -14.95 19.11 -26.33
CA ALA A 52 -15.44 19.70 -25.10
C ALA A 52 -14.98 21.16 -24.93
N LEU A 53 -13.72 21.47 -25.25
CA LEU A 53 -13.20 22.85 -25.19
C LEU A 53 -13.82 23.76 -26.26
N LEU A 54 -14.03 23.27 -27.48
CA LEU A 54 -14.69 24.01 -28.56
C LEU A 54 -16.15 24.33 -28.24
N TYR A 55 -16.78 23.60 -27.33
CA TYR A 55 -18.13 23.92 -26.85
C TYR A 55 -18.18 25.16 -25.95
N VAL A 56 -17.08 25.54 -25.29
CA VAL A 56 -17.03 26.71 -24.39
C VAL A 56 -17.47 28.02 -25.07
N PRO A 57 -16.93 28.42 -26.25
CA PRO A 57 -17.39 29.63 -26.93
C PRO A 57 -18.84 29.51 -27.42
N VAL A 58 -19.30 28.30 -27.76
CA VAL A 58 -20.71 28.04 -28.15
C VAL A 58 -21.61 28.28 -26.94
N TRP A 59 -21.25 27.78 -25.77
CA TRP A 59 -21.94 28.03 -24.51
C TRP A 59 -21.96 29.52 -24.20
N GLN A 60 -20.82 30.22 -24.25
CA GLN A 60 -20.76 31.66 -23.98
C GLN A 60 -21.68 32.47 -24.91
N ARG A 61 -21.66 32.17 -26.21
CA ARG A 61 -22.52 32.85 -27.20
C ARG A 61 -24.00 32.58 -26.96
N ARG A 62 -24.37 31.34 -26.64
CA ARG A 62 -25.76 30.94 -26.38
C ARG A 62 -26.29 31.52 -25.06
N GLU A 63 -25.46 31.60 -24.03
CA GLU A 63 -25.82 32.29 -22.77
C GLU A 63 -26.06 33.78 -23.02
N ASN A 64 -25.17 34.46 -23.76
CA ASN A 64 -25.34 35.88 -24.09
C ASN A 64 -26.63 36.15 -24.90
N ARG A 65 -27.05 35.20 -25.73
CA ARG A 65 -28.31 35.25 -26.49
C ARG A 65 -29.52 34.76 -25.69
N GLN A 66 -29.35 34.38 -24.42
CA GLN A 66 -30.38 33.82 -23.54
C GLN A 66 -31.12 32.61 -24.13
N THR A 67 -30.46 31.84 -25.00
CA THR A 67 -31.07 30.68 -25.68
C THR A 67 -30.94 29.38 -24.89
N ILE A 68 -30.13 29.36 -23.83
CA ILE A 68 -29.90 28.17 -23.00
C ILE A 68 -29.92 28.55 -21.52
N ASP A 69 -30.35 27.60 -20.69
CA ASP A 69 -30.09 27.67 -19.25
C ASP A 69 -28.66 27.17 -18.95
N SER A 70 -27.81 28.10 -18.52
CA SER A 70 -26.43 27.80 -18.15
C SER A 70 -26.34 26.85 -16.96
N VAL A 71 -27.29 26.89 -16.02
CA VAL A 71 -27.27 26.00 -14.84
C VAL A 71 -27.48 24.55 -15.26
N SER A 72 -28.49 24.29 -16.08
CA SER A 72 -28.73 22.97 -16.68
C SER A 72 -27.56 22.49 -17.52
N THR A 73 -26.92 23.39 -18.28
CA THR A 73 -25.74 23.08 -19.10
C THR A 73 -24.54 22.67 -18.23
N LEU A 74 -24.28 23.37 -17.12
CA LEU A 74 -23.25 22.99 -16.16
C LEU A 74 -23.56 21.64 -15.51
N ALA A 75 -24.81 21.42 -15.12
CA ALA A 75 -25.26 20.16 -14.54
C ALA A 75 -25.08 18.98 -15.50
N PHE A 76 -25.27 19.20 -16.80
CA PHE A 76 -24.98 18.23 -17.85
C PHE A 76 -23.48 17.88 -17.91
N TRP A 77 -22.59 18.87 -17.98
CA TRP A 77 -21.13 18.62 -18.01
C TRP A 77 -20.63 17.94 -16.73
N GLN A 78 -21.13 18.34 -15.57
CA GLN A 78 -20.88 17.61 -14.32
C GLN A 78 -21.44 16.18 -14.35
N GLY A 79 -22.53 15.94 -15.08
CA GLY A 79 -23.08 14.60 -15.35
C GLY A 79 -22.14 13.75 -16.19
N VAL A 80 -21.57 14.31 -17.25
CA VAL A 80 -20.56 13.65 -18.10
C VAL A 80 -19.34 13.24 -17.28
N ILE A 81 -18.80 14.16 -16.46
CA ILE A 81 -17.66 13.86 -15.56
C ILE A 81 -18.00 12.68 -14.64
N ARG A 82 -19.17 12.72 -13.99
CA ARG A 82 -19.62 11.66 -13.08
C ARG A 82 -19.78 10.32 -13.77
N PHE A 83 -20.38 10.30 -14.96
CA PHE A 83 -20.58 9.08 -15.71
C PHE A 83 -19.25 8.47 -16.16
N ALA A 84 -18.35 9.29 -16.72
CA ALA A 84 -17.03 8.84 -17.14
C ALA A 84 -16.20 8.30 -15.96
N LEU A 85 -16.19 9.02 -14.82
CA LEU A 85 -15.57 8.55 -13.57
C LEU A 85 -16.15 7.22 -13.10
N ALA A 86 -17.48 7.14 -12.98
CA ALA A 86 -18.16 5.95 -12.48
C ALA A 86 -17.89 4.75 -13.39
N PHE A 87 -17.97 4.94 -14.71
CA PHE A 87 -17.70 3.90 -15.68
C PHE A 87 -16.25 3.42 -15.57
N ASP A 88 -15.28 4.33 -15.58
CA ASP A 88 -13.86 3.98 -15.55
C ASP A 88 -13.43 3.30 -14.25
N LEU A 89 -13.87 3.83 -13.11
CA LEU A 89 -13.58 3.27 -11.79
C LEU A 89 -14.26 1.92 -11.58
N SER A 90 -15.51 1.77 -12.03
CA SER A 90 -16.20 0.48 -11.96
C SER A 90 -15.48 -0.56 -12.82
N MET A 91 -14.99 -0.17 -14.00
CA MET A 91 -14.23 -1.05 -14.87
C MET A 91 -12.93 -1.54 -14.22
N PHE A 92 -12.17 -0.63 -13.58
CA PHE A 92 -10.99 -1.02 -12.80
C PHE A 92 -11.34 -1.94 -11.62
N GLY A 93 -12.44 -1.68 -10.92
CA GLY A 93 -12.87 -2.54 -9.82
C GLY A 93 -13.24 -3.95 -10.30
N TRP A 94 -14.00 -4.07 -11.40
CA TRP A 94 -14.34 -5.36 -11.99
C TRP A 94 -13.12 -6.12 -12.51
N GLN A 95 -12.14 -5.41 -13.09
CA GLN A 95 -10.87 -6.01 -13.50
C GLN A 95 -10.09 -6.62 -12.33
N LYS A 96 -10.18 -6.06 -11.11
CA LYS A 96 -9.57 -6.65 -9.91
C LYS A 96 -10.23 -7.97 -9.53
N ILE A 97 -11.56 -8.06 -9.64
CA ILE A 97 -12.34 -9.24 -9.22
C ILE A 97 -12.23 -10.37 -10.24
N ALA A 98 -12.26 -10.04 -11.54
CA ALA A 98 -12.32 -11.01 -12.64
C ALA A 98 -11.05 -11.90 -12.77
N GLY A 99 -10.00 -11.61 -11.99
CA GLY A 99 -8.74 -12.35 -11.99
C GLY A 99 -7.89 -12.08 -13.24
N GLY A 100 -6.57 -11.94 -13.07
CA GLY A 100 -5.62 -11.88 -14.18
C GLY A 100 -5.42 -10.51 -14.86
N PHE A 101 -6.20 -9.47 -14.50
CA PHE A 101 -6.02 -8.12 -15.07
C PHE A 101 -5.19 -7.18 -14.19
N GLN A 102 -5.18 -7.39 -12.87
CA GLN A 102 -4.40 -6.65 -11.87
C GLN A 102 -3.96 -7.62 -10.75
N PHE A 103 -2.87 -7.31 -10.04
CA PHE A 103 -2.36 -8.12 -8.92
C PHE A 103 -1.96 -9.54 -9.32
N PHE A 104 -1.23 -9.63 -10.43
CA PHE A 104 -0.69 -10.88 -10.95
C PHE A 104 0.82 -10.76 -11.15
N THR A 105 1.53 -11.83 -10.80
CA THR A 105 2.98 -11.96 -11.01
C THR A 105 3.22 -13.08 -12.01
N PRO A 106 3.83 -12.81 -13.17
CA PRO A 106 4.19 -13.83 -14.14
C PRO A 106 5.05 -14.93 -13.51
N MET A 107 4.88 -16.18 -13.96
CA MET A 107 5.65 -17.31 -13.41
C MET A 107 7.16 -17.08 -13.50
N ALA A 108 7.65 -16.52 -14.60
CA ALA A 108 9.06 -16.18 -14.75
C ALA A 108 9.59 -15.21 -13.68
N MET A 109 8.74 -14.30 -13.18
CA MET A 109 9.11 -13.39 -12.10
C MET A 109 9.07 -14.09 -10.72
N LEU A 110 8.35 -15.20 -10.58
CA LEU A 110 8.34 -15.98 -9.34
C LEU A 110 9.60 -16.84 -9.17
N ASP A 111 10.30 -17.14 -10.27
CA ASP A 111 11.56 -17.89 -10.27
C ASP A 111 12.77 -16.99 -9.96
N GLU A 112 12.60 -15.67 -10.07
CA GLU A 112 13.64 -14.69 -9.75
C GLU A 112 13.91 -14.65 -8.23
N PRO A 113 15.18 -14.50 -7.80
CA PRO A 113 15.49 -14.27 -6.40
C PRO A 113 14.69 -13.09 -5.84
N PHE A 114 14.16 -13.23 -4.62
CA PHE A 114 13.35 -12.17 -4.01
C PHE A 114 14.06 -10.81 -3.97
N SER A 115 15.39 -10.80 -3.85
CA SER A 115 16.22 -9.58 -3.84
C SER A 115 16.36 -8.89 -5.20
N THR A 116 16.06 -9.57 -6.31
CA THR A 116 16.11 -8.98 -7.68
C THR A 116 14.77 -8.43 -8.13
N LEU A 117 13.67 -8.76 -7.42
CA LEU A 117 12.34 -8.25 -7.74
C LEU A 117 12.28 -6.72 -7.65
N SER A 118 11.73 -6.11 -8.69
CA SER A 118 11.41 -4.69 -8.66
C SER A 118 10.32 -4.40 -7.62
N LEU A 119 10.27 -3.15 -7.15
CA LEU A 119 9.21 -2.68 -6.23
C LEU A 119 7.81 -2.92 -6.80
N GLU A 120 7.66 -2.81 -8.12
CA GLU A 120 6.42 -3.11 -8.83
C GLU A 120 6.04 -4.60 -8.69
N TRP A 121 6.94 -5.52 -9.02
CA TRP A 121 6.66 -6.96 -8.92
C TRP A 121 6.41 -7.41 -7.49
N LEU A 122 7.11 -6.82 -6.52
CA LEU A 122 6.87 -7.06 -5.11
C LEU A 122 5.46 -6.62 -4.70
N THR A 123 5.01 -5.46 -5.18
CA THR A 123 3.67 -4.92 -4.93
C THR A 123 2.58 -5.83 -5.53
N TRP A 124 2.73 -6.20 -6.81
CA TRP A 124 1.79 -7.10 -7.47
C TRP A 124 1.72 -8.47 -6.80
N SER A 125 2.86 -9.02 -6.38
CA SER A 125 2.93 -10.30 -5.67
C SER A 125 2.26 -10.22 -4.30
N TYR A 126 2.50 -9.15 -3.55
CA TYR A 126 1.90 -8.93 -2.23
C TYR A 126 0.37 -8.84 -2.30
N PHE A 127 -0.15 -7.94 -3.12
CA PHE A 127 -1.61 -7.81 -3.27
C PHE A 127 -2.24 -9.04 -3.92
N GLY A 128 -1.53 -9.68 -4.86
CA GLY A 128 -1.96 -10.90 -5.56
C GLY A 128 -2.13 -12.12 -4.66
N ARG A 129 -1.45 -12.14 -3.51
CA ARG A 129 -1.47 -13.28 -2.58
C ARG A 129 -2.80 -13.45 -1.85
N SER A 130 -3.56 -12.38 -1.62
CA SER A 130 -4.80 -12.40 -0.81
C SER A 130 -6.00 -11.95 -1.62
N TYR A 131 -6.76 -12.92 -2.17
CA TYR A 131 -7.99 -12.63 -2.91
C TYR A 131 -9.03 -11.83 -2.11
N PRO A 132 -9.29 -12.11 -0.81
CA PRO A 132 -10.22 -11.31 -0.01
C PRO A 132 -9.82 -9.82 0.09
N MET A 133 -8.51 -9.54 0.13
CA MET A 133 -8.03 -8.15 0.13
C MET A 133 -8.30 -7.47 -1.22
N ILE A 134 -8.00 -8.15 -2.33
CA ILE A 134 -8.28 -7.63 -3.68
C ILE A 134 -9.77 -7.29 -3.84
N VAL A 135 -10.64 -8.23 -3.46
CA VAL A 135 -12.09 -8.06 -3.55
C VAL A 135 -12.57 -6.92 -2.67
N SER A 136 -12.04 -6.78 -1.45
CA SER A 136 -12.42 -5.69 -0.54
C SER A 136 -12.15 -4.31 -1.14
N VAL A 137 -10.94 -4.10 -1.70
CA VAL A 137 -10.59 -2.85 -2.38
C VAL A 137 -11.48 -2.60 -3.60
N ALA A 138 -11.75 -3.66 -4.38
CA ALA A 138 -12.59 -3.57 -5.57
C ALA A 138 -14.03 -3.19 -5.23
N ILE A 139 -14.60 -3.74 -4.14
CA ILE A 139 -15.96 -3.42 -3.69
C ILE A 139 -16.07 -1.95 -3.31
N PHE A 140 -15.12 -1.40 -2.54
CA PHE A 140 -15.14 0.04 -2.21
C PHE A 140 -15.05 0.91 -3.47
N GLN A 141 -14.21 0.52 -4.44
CA GLN A 141 -14.09 1.23 -5.70
C GLN A 141 -15.38 1.18 -6.53
N ILE A 142 -16.00 0.01 -6.70
CA ILE A 142 -17.25 -0.17 -7.48
C ILE A 142 -18.42 0.51 -6.77
N ALA A 143 -18.58 0.29 -5.47
CA ALA A 143 -19.65 0.90 -4.68
C ALA A 143 -19.55 2.42 -4.74
N GLY A 144 -18.35 2.98 -4.50
CA GLY A 144 -18.11 4.42 -4.63
C GLY A 144 -18.45 4.95 -6.03
N ALA A 145 -18.06 4.23 -7.08
CA ALA A 145 -18.35 4.58 -8.47
C ALA A 145 -19.86 4.62 -8.77
N TYR A 146 -20.62 3.61 -8.33
CA TYR A 146 -22.07 3.58 -8.55
C TYR A 146 -22.82 4.63 -7.72
N LEU A 147 -22.36 4.91 -6.49
CA LEU A 147 -22.94 5.98 -5.67
C LEU A 147 -22.76 7.37 -6.30
N LEU A 148 -21.72 7.61 -7.11
CA LEU A 148 -21.54 8.88 -7.85
C LEU A 148 -22.68 9.17 -8.84
N LEU A 149 -23.35 8.14 -9.36
CA LEU A 149 -24.42 8.28 -10.36
C LEU A 149 -25.71 8.84 -9.76
N PHE A 150 -25.98 8.56 -8.48
CA PHE A 150 -27.21 8.99 -7.82
C PHE A 150 -27.01 10.32 -7.10
N ARG A 151 -27.91 11.28 -7.38
CA ARG A 151 -27.86 12.64 -6.80
C ARG A 151 -27.81 12.65 -5.27
N ARG A 152 -28.48 11.69 -4.62
CA ARG A 152 -28.58 11.59 -3.15
C ARG A 152 -27.33 11.01 -2.50
N THR A 153 -26.63 10.08 -3.15
CA THR A 153 -25.49 9.38 -2.56
C THR A 153 -24.14 9.82 -3.11
N ARG A 154 -24.13 10.79 -4.03
CA ARG A 154 -22.92 11.34 -4.65
C ARG A 154 -21.83 11.72 -3.64
N LEU A 155 -22.17 12.43 -2.56
CA LEU A 155 -21.17 12.81 -1.55
C LEU A 155 -20.54 11.60 -0.87
N ILE A 156 -21.35 10.57 -0.57
CA ILE A 156 -20.86 9.30 -0.01
C ILE A 156 -19.90 8.64 -1.01
N GLY A 157 -20.27 8.59 -2.29
CA GLY A 157 -19.40 8.07 -3.35
C GLY A 157 -18.05 8.80 -3.43
N ILE A 158 -18.07 10.15 -3.35
CA ILE A 158 -16.86 10.98 -3.32
C ILE A 158 -15.97 10.63 -2.11
N PHE A 159 -16.56 10.54 -0.90
CA PHE A 159 -15.81 10.23 0.32
C PHE A 159 -15.25 8.81 0.37
N ILE A 160 -15.87 7.86 -0.33
CA ILE A 160 -15.32 6.51 -0.50
C ILE A 160 -14.19 6.50 -1.53
N LEU A 161 -14.39 7.13 -2.68
CA LEU A 161 -13.44 7.06 -3.80
C LEU A 161 -12.17 7.89 -3.58
N LEU A 162 -12.27 9.04 -2.91
CA LEU A 162 -11.12 9.91 -2.69
C LEU A 162 -9.97 9.21 -1.92
N PRO A 163 -10.19 8.58 -0.75
CA PRO A 163 -9.13 7.85 -0.07
C PRO A 163 -8.65 6.62 -0.85
N VAL A 164 -9.54 5.92 -1.56
CA VAL A 164 -9.17 4.78 -2.42
C VAL A 164 -8.21 5.22 -3.52
N LEU A 165 -8.54 6.29 -4.25
CA LEU A 165 -7.69 6.80 -5.32
C LEU A 165 -6.40 7.42 -4.80
N LEU A 166 -6.45 8.12 -3.66
CA LEU A 166 -5.23 8.62 -3.04
C LEU A 166 -4.29 7.49 -2.65
N ASN A 167 -4.82 6.40 -2.09
CA ASN A 167 -4.01 5.21 -1.79
C ASN A 167 -3.41 4.59 -3.05
N ILE A 168 -4.19 4.47 -4.13
CA ILE A 168 -3.70 3.99 -5.44
C ILE A 168 -2.57 4.90 -5.96
N LEU A 169 -2.76 6.21 -5.95
CA LEU A 169 -1.73 7.16 -6.41
C LEU A 169 -0.45 7.08 -5.58
N LEU A 170 -0.56 6.94 -4.26
CA LEU A 170 0.61 6.80 -3.39
C LEU A 170 1.36 5.49 -3.66
N ILE A 171 0.64 4.39 -3.90
CA ILE A 171 1.24 3.12 -4.32
C ILE A 171 1.97 3.31 -5.65
N ASP A 172 1.31 3.92 -6.65
CA ASP A 172 1.89 4.14 -7.98
C ASP A 172 3.20 4.93 -7.91
N ILE A 173 3.24 5.99 -7.09
CA ILE A 173 4.42 6.85 -6.93
C ILE A 173 5.53 6.16 -6.13
N PHE A 174 5.23 5.63 -4.94
CA PHE A 174 6.25 5.12 -4.04
C PHE A 174 6.84 3.77 -4.47
N TYR A 175 6.05 2.94 -5.16
CA TYR A 175 6.51 1.67 -5.71
C TYR A 175 6.94 1.77 -7.18
N LYS A 176 7.00 3.00 -7.73
CA LYS A 176 7.48 3.30 -9.09
C LYS A 176 6.79 2.47 -10.18
N LEU A 177 5.47 2.40 -10.11
CA LEU A 177 4.67 1.78 -11.17
C LEU A 177 4.75 2.62 -12.45
N HIS A 178 4.24 2.05 -13.54
CA HIS A 178 4.26 2.70 -14.85
C HIS A 178 3.68 4.13 -14.82
N PRO A 179 4.39 5.17 -15.31
CA PRO A 179 4.00 6.59 -15.17
C PRO A 179 2.58 6.93 -15.66
N TRP A 180 2.13 6.30 -16.75
CA TRP A 180 0.77 6.49 -17.27
C TRP A 180 -0.34 6.15 -16.25
N VAL A 181 -0.12 5.19 -15.34
CA VAL A 181 -1.11 4.82 -14.31
C VAL A 181 -1.25 5.94 -13.28
N ALA A 182 -0.12 6.50 -12.83
CA ALA A 182 -0.12 7.63 -11.90
C ALA A 182 -0.78 8.89 -12.52
N ILE A 183 -0.48 9.20 -13.79
CA ILE A 183 -1.12 10.33 -14.50
C ILE A 183 -2.64 10.14 -14.56
N HIS A 184 -3.09 8.92 -14.88
CA HIS A 184 -4.51 8.58 -14.92
C HIS A 184 -5.16 8.74 -13.54
N ALA A 185 -4.53 8.25 -12.48
CA ALA A 185 -5.01 8.43 -11.11
C ALA A 185 -5.12 9.92 -10.73
N VAL A 186 -4.16 10.75 -11.11
CA VAL A 186 -4.21 12.21 -10.89
C VAL A 186 -5.40 12.85 -11.61
N VAL A 187 -5.69 12.45 -12.86
CA VAL A 187 -6.86 12.93 -13.61
C VAL A 187 -8.16 12.59 -12.88
N LEU A 188 -8.31 11.34 -12.42
CA LEU A 188 -9.50 10.89 -11.70
C LEU A 188 -9.66 11.62 -10.35
N ILE A 189 -8.57 11.78 -9.59
CA ILE A 189 -8.56 12.53 -8.32
C ILE A 189 -8.97 13.98 -8.56
N THR A 190 -8.40 14.63 -9.58
CA THR A 190 -8.71 16.03 -9.92
C THR A 190 -10.20 16.19 -10.21
N ALA A 191 -10.79 15.25 -10.94
CA ALA A 191 -12.23 15.27 -11.23
C ALA A 191 -13.10 15.01 -9.99
N ILE A 192 -12.70 14.10 -9.09
CA ILE A 192 -13.39 13.88 -7.81
C ILE A 192 -13.29 15.11 -6.90
N VAL A 193 -12.11 15.73 -6.81
CA VAL A 193 -11.91 16.98 -6.05
C VAL A 193 -12.76 18.10 -6.62
N TYR A 194 -12.83 18.23 -7.95
CA TYR A 194 -13.75 19.19 -8.59
C TYR A 194 -15.21 18.93 -8.20
N LEU A 195 -15.68 17.68 -8.23
CA LEU A 195 -17.04 17.34 -7.80
C LEU A 195 -17.26 17.60 -6.30
N LEU A 196 -16.26 17.39 -5.45
CA LEU A 196 -16.31 17.72 -4.03
C LEU A 196 -16.43 19.23 -3.81
N LEU A 197 -15.61 20.01 -4.50
CA LEU A 197 -15.63 21.48 -4.44
C LEU A 197 -16.94 22.05 -4.97
N SER A 198 -17.58 21.41 -5.95
CA SER A 198 -18.91 21.80 -6.43
C SER A 198 -20.01 21.64 -5.37
N GLU A 199 -19.77 20.85 -4.33
CA GLU A 199 -20.67 20.66 -3.18
C GLU A 199 -20.20 21.42 -1.93
N TYR A 200 -19.22 22.32 -2.06
CA TYR A 200 -18.59 23.00 -0.92
C TYR A 200 -19.60 23.72 -0.02
N ASP A 201 -20.59 24.40 -0.59
CA ASP A 201 -21.61 25.10 0.21
C ASP A 201 -22.44 24.15 1.07
N ARG A 202 -22.76 22.96 0.54
CA ARG A 202 -23.47 21.92 1.30
C ARG A 202 -22.60 21.33 2.40
N LEU A 203 -21.32 21.12 2.13
CA LEU A 203 -20.35 20.62 3.12
C LEU A 203 -20.11 21.65 4.22
N ARG A 204 -19.97 22.93 3.86
CA ARG A 204 -19.86 24.04 4.80
C ARG A 204 -21.11 24.12 5.68
N ALA A 205 -22.30 24.08 5.08
CA ALA A 205 -23.55 24.06 5.83
C ALA A 205 -23.67 22.82 6.72
N PHE A 206 -23.15 21.66 6.33
CA PHE A 206 -23.24 20.46 7.16
C PHE A 206 -22.23 20.45 8.32
N PHE A 207 -20.96 20.77 8.05
CA PHE A 207 -19.86 20.65 9.03
C PHE A 207 -19.63 21.89 9.88
N LEU A 208 -19.95 23.08 9.36
CA LEU A 208 -19.68 24.36 10.02
C LEU A 208 -20.94 25.03 10.54
N SER A 209 -22.13 24.44 10.34
CA SER A 209 -23.32 24.88 11.07
C SER A 209 -23.13 24.59 12.54
N ARG A 210 -23.41 25.62 13.35
CA ARG A 210 -23.17 25.65 14.80
C ARG A 210 -24.26 24.92 15.59
N ASP A 211 -25.20 24.28 14.89
CA ASP A 211 -26.24 23.42 15.45
C ASP A 211 -25.59 22.11 15.88
N GLY A 212 -24.72 22.21 16.90
CA GLY A 212 -24.14 21.06 17.58
C GLY A 212 -25.32 20.24 18.10
N GLY A 213 -25.39 18.99 17.65
CA GLY A 213 -26.54 18.11 17.91
C GLY A 213 -26.94 18.05 19.38
N ASP A 214 -28.16 17.56 19.63
CA ASP A 214 -28.89 17.55 20.91
C ASP A 214 -28.20 16.83 22.10
N LEU A 215 -26.93 16.46 21.95
CA LEU A 215 -26.14 15.84 23.00
C LEU A 215 -25.75 16.90 24.06
N PRO A 216 -25.94 16.59 25.36
CA PRO A 216 -25.55 17.50 26.43
C PRO A 216 -24.05 17.77 26.39
N VAL A 217 -23.67 19.05 26.33
CA VAL A 217 -22.26 19.46 26.27
C VAL A 217 -21.59 19.19 27.62
N VAL A 218 -20.65 18.24 27.65
CA VAL A 218 -19.79 18.02 28.82
C VAL A 218 -18.89 19.25 29.02
N ARG A 219 -19.20 20.05 30.05
CA ARG A 219 -18.44 21.26 30.40
C ARG A 219 -17.19 20.89 31.20
N LEU A 220 -16.09 20.62 30.49
CA LEU A 220 -14.76 20.56 31.10
C LEU A 220 -14.29 21.99 31.42
N LYS A 221 -13.80 22.22 32.65
CA LYS A 221 -13.32 23.55 33.08
C LYS A 221 -12.04 23.95 32.31
N GLY A 222 -11.96 25.23 31.93
CA GLY A 222 -10.72 25.89 31.46
C GLY A 222 -9.95 25.12 30.37
N SER A 223 -8.63 24.99 30.57
CA SER A 223 -7.71 24.34 29.63
C SER A 223 -7.78 22.80 29.64
N THR A 224 -8.52 22.17 30.55
CA THR A 224 -8.54 20.70 30.72
C THR A 224 -8.92 19.96 29.44
N LYS A 225 -9.83 20.51 28.63
CA LYS A 225 -10.21 19.94 27.32
C LYS A 225 -9.03 19.89 26.34
N ASN A 226 -8.22 20.95 26.31
CA ASN A 226 -7.05 21.01 25.43
C ASN A 226 -5.90 20.16 25.97
N VAL A 227 -5.73 20.10 27.29
CA VAL A 227 -4.77 19.20 27.95
C VAL A 227 -5.09 17.74 27.61
N LEU A 228 -6.36 17.32 27.68
CA LEU A 228 -6.75 15.95 27.32
C LEU A 228 -6.49 15.63 25.85
N ARG A 229 -6.78 16.57 24.93
CA ARG A 229 -6.46 16.44 23.50
C ARG A 229 -4.96 16.28 23.26
N ILE A 230 -4.15 17.07 23.94
CA ILE A 230 -2.68 17.00 23.85
C ILE A 230 -2.17 15.69 24.44
N ALA A 231 -2.66 15.31 25.62
CA ALA A 231 -2.28 14.06 26.29
C ALA A 231 -2.60 12.83 25.42
N LEU A 232 -3.74 12.82 24.72
CA LEU A 232 -4.11 11.75 23.79
C LEU A 232 -3.11 11.60 22.64
N VAL A 233 -2.53 12.70 22.15
CA VAL A 233 -1.52 12.68 21.07
C VAL A 233 -0.15 12.30 21.63
N ILE A 234 0.24 12.86 22.78
CA ILE A 234 1.59 12.69 23.34
C ILE A 234 1.78 11.31 23.98
N THR A 235 0.76 10.77 24.66
CA THR A 235 0.91 9.52 25.44
C THR A 235 1.35 8.33 24.58
N PRO A 236 0.73 8.03 23.43
CA PRO A 236 1.21 6.97 22.54
C PRO A 236 2.65 7.19 22.08
N MET A 237 3.03 8.45 21.78
CA MET A 237 4.41 8.76 21.35
C MET A 237 5.42 8.45 22.46
N LEU A 238 5.12 8.83 23.71
CA LEU A 238 5.99 8.55 24.85
C LEU A 238 6.11 7.05 25.15
N LEU A 239 5.03 6.29 25.00
CA LEU A 239 5.04 4.84 25.23
C LEU A 239 5.87 4.07 24.19
N ILE A 240 5.99 4.58 22.96
CA ILE A 240 6.75 3.92 21.87
C ILE A 240 8.27 4.16 21.99
N ILE A 241 8.71 5.32 22.48
CA ILE A 241 10.14 5.69 22.61
C ILE A 241 10.99 4.59 23.29
N PRO A 242 10.64 4.05 24.47
CA PRO A 242 11.45 3.04 25.13
C PRO A 242 11.51 1.70 24.37
N TYR A 243 10.54 1.40 23.50
CA TYR A 243 10.52 0.17 22.70
C TYR A 243 11.67 0.15 21.67
N LYS A 244 12.02 1.31 21.10
CA LYS A 244 13.09 1.44 20.09
C LYS A 244 14.50 1.24 20.67
N ILE A 245 14.68 1.46 21.98
CA ILE A 245 15.98 1.42 22.66
C ILE A 245 16.41 -0.01 23.04
N ARG A 246 15.51 -1.01 22.92
CA ARG A 246 15.80 -2.39 23.34
C ARG A 246 16.66 -3.21 22.36
N ASN A 247 16.89 -2.73 21.13
CA ASN A 247 17.82 -3.37 20.20
C ASN A 247 19.28 -3.15 20.64
N ARG A 248 19.79 -4.00 21.55
CA ARG A 248 21.07 -3.79 22.26
C ARG A 248 22.29 -4.51 21.67
N THR A 249 22.18 -5.28 20.59
CA THR A 249 23.30 -6.12 20.12
C THR A 249 23.57 -6.08 18.61
N PRO A 250 23.91 -4.92 18.01
CA PRO A 250 24.22 -4.82 16.58
C PRO A 250 25.47 -5.63 16.17
N GLU A 251 26.41 -5.86 17.08
CA GLU A 251 27.71 -6.50 16.77
C GLU A 251 27.55 -7.95 16.30
N ILE A 252 26.68 -8.70 16.96
CA ILE A 252 26.42 -10.12 16.65
C ILE A 252 25.30 -10.32 15.62
N MET A 253 24.58 -9.27 15.22
CA MET A 253 23.51 -9.41 14.21
C MET A 253 24.09 -9.81 12.85
N GLY A 254 23.43 -10.74 12.17
CA GLY A 254 23.79 -11.18 10.84
C GLY A 254 23.48 -12.65 10.57
N LYS A 255 23.80 -13.07 9.35
CA LYS A 255 23.76 -14.45 8.90
C LYS A 255 25.13 -15.08 9.09
N TYR A 256 25.17 -16.27 9.68
CA TYR A 256 26.37 -17.04 9.96
C TYR A 256 26.26 -18.42 9.31
N VAL A 257 27.26 -18.79 8.51
CA VAL A 257 27.38 -20.14 7.95
C VAL A 257 28.18 -21.00 8.92
N VAL A 258 27.69 -22.17 9.25
CA VAL A 258 28.39 -23.14 10.09
C VAL A 258 29.47 -23.82 9.25
N GLN A 259 30.74 -23.65 9.64
CA GLN A 259 31.89 -24.25 8.97
C GLN A 259 32.23 -25.63 9.57
N LYS A 260 32.11 -25.74 10.89
CA LYS A 260 32.35 -26.97 11.63
C LYS A 260 31.39 -27.04 12.80
N ILE A 261 30.89 -28.24 13.10
CA ILE A 261 30.03 -28.49 14.25
C ILE A 261 30.45 -29.78 14.95
N SER A 262 30.49 -29.74 16.27
CA SER A 262 30.75 -30.86 17.15
C SER A 262 29.60 -30.97 18.15
N ILE A 263 29.05 -32.17 18.31
CA ILE A 263 28.02 -32.48 19.31
C ILE A 263 28.59 -33.58 20.20
N ASN A 264 28.61 -33.36 21.51
CA ASN A 264 29.18 -34.29 22.48
C ASN A 264 30.63 -34.71 22.15
N ASN A 265 31.44 -33.77 21.66
CA ASN A 265 32.82 -33.96 21.20
C ASN A 265 32.98 -34.87 19.97
N GLU A 266 31.90 -35.20 19.27
CA GLU A 266 31.95 -35.86 17.97
C GLU A 266 31.74 -34.84 16.85
N ASP A 267 32.72 -34.75 15.95
CA ASP A 267 32.61 -33.91 14.76
C ASP A 267 31.51 -34.46 13.84
N ARG A 268 30.56 -33.59 13.47
CA ARG A 268 29.47 -33.91 12.54
C ARG A 268 29.68 -33.14 11.25
N THR A 269 29.81 -33.85 10.13
CA THR A 269 29.79 -33.29 8.78
C THR A 269 28.43 -33.55 8.17
N ALA A 270 27.85 -32.56 7.49
CA ALA A 270 26.58 -32.74 6.80
C ALA A 270 26.74 -33.76 5.65
N ASP A 271 26.16 -34.95 5.78
CA ASP A 271 26.06 -35.96 4.73
C ASP A 271 24.98 -35.60 3.71
N MET A 272 25.11 -36.10 2.49
CA MET A 272 24.43 -35.56 1.30
C MET A 272 22.90 -35.80 1.26
N TYR A 273 22.34 -36.72 2.06
CA TYR A 273 20.97 -37.20 1.83
C TYR A 273 19.90 -36.83 2.88
N CYS A 274 20.12 -36.83 4.20
CA CYS A 274 19.14 -36.32 5.20
C CYS A 274 19.80 -36.09 6.56
N ASP A 275 20.29 -34.88 6.85
CA ASP A 275 21.00 -34.61 8.10
C ASP A 275 20.36 -33.49 8.91
N SER A 276 20.15 -33.74 10.19
CA SER A 276 19.76 -32.78 11.23
C SER A 276 20.93 -31.88 11.66
N VAL A 277 21.86 -31.62 10.74
CA VAL A 277 23.07 -30.84 11.01
C VAL A 277 22.78 -29.37 10.78
N LEU A 278 23.15 -28.54 11.76
CA LEU A 278 22.99 -27.09 11.69
C LEU A 278 23.88 -26.51 10.59
N THR A 279 23.28 -25.78 9.65
CA THR A 279 24.00 -25.20 8.50
C THR A 279 24.11 -23.69 8.59
N VAL A 280 23.07 -23.02 9.09
CA VAL A 280 23.03 -21.55 9.16
C VAL A 280 22.43 -21.10 10.48
N VAL A 281 23.06 -20.07 11.08
CA VAL A 281 22.56 -19.36 12.25
C VAL A 281 22.27 -17.92 11.87
N TYR A 282 21.09 -17.44 12.24
CA TYR A 282 20.69 -16.04 12.10
C TYR A 282 20.56 -15.43 13.49
N PHE A 283 21.19 -14.28 13.71
CA PHE A 283 20.91 -13.40 14.83
C PHE A 283 20.33 -12.10 14.26
N ASP A 284 19.09 -11.79 14.62
CA ASP A 284 18.29 -10.75 13.99
C ASP A 284 17.82 -9.70 15.00
N VAL A 285 17.10 -8.70 14.48
CA VAL A 285 16.47 -7.63 15.24
C VAL A 285 15.54 -8.18 16.33
N ALA A 286 15.31 -7.38 17.37
CA ALA A 286 14.50 -7.77 18.54
C ALA A 286 15.01 -9.01 19.29
N ASN A 287 16.30 -9.31 19.17
CA ASN A 287 16.96 -10.48 19.75
C ASN A 287 16.36 -11.81 19.29
N GLU A 288 15.87 -11.89 18.05
CA GLU A 288 15.43 -13.15 17.47
C GLU A 288 16.62 -13.94 16.93
N CYS A 289 16.58 -15.26 17.07
CA CYS A 289 17.54 -16.14 16.42
C CYS A 289 16.84 -17.27 15.67
N VAL A 290 17.43 -17.68 14.55
CA VAL A 290 16.94 -18.79 13.74
C VAL A 290 18.08 -19.75 13.44
N PHE A 291 17.87 -21.02 13.76
CA PHE A 291 18.80 -22.10 13.48
C PHE A 291 18.21 -22.91 12.34
N GLU A 292 18.91 -22.92 11.20
CA GLU A 292 18.50 -23.62 9.99
C GLU A 292 19.30 -24.92 9.83
N PHE A 293 18.58 -26.01 9.60
CA PHE A 293 19.12 -27.34 9.42
C PHE A 293 18.92 -27.73 7.96
N ARG A 294 19.93 -27.44 7.11
CA ARG A 294 19.96 -27.67 5.66
C ARG A 294 18.96 -26.87 4.81
N ASP A 295 17.67 -26.89 5.15
CA ASP A 295 16.57 -26.35 4.35
C ASP A 295 15.77 -25.30 5.15
N TYR A 296 15.23 -24.28 4.48
CA TYR A 296 14.37 -23.25 5.08
C TYR A 296 13.13 -23.81 5.78
N ARG A 297 12.70 -25.02 5.44
CA ARG A 297 11.58 -25.73 6.09
C ARG A 297 11.96 -26.33 7.44
N GLN A 298 13.25 -26.56 7.69
CA GLN A 298 13.79 -27.11 8.92
C GLN A 298 14.48 -26.00 9.72
N ARG A 299 13.66 -25.14 10.31
CA ARG A 299 14.14 -24.00 11.10
C ARG A 299 13.62 -24.06 12.52
N THR A 300 14.51 -23.80 13.46
CA THR A 300 14.16 -23.57 14.85
C THR A 300 14.24 -22.06 15.13
N PHE A 301 13.15 -21.50 15.64
CA PHE A 301 13.00 -20.09 15.93
C PHE A 301 13.05 -19.87 17.44
N GLY A 302 13.89 -18.95 17.87
CA GLY A 302 14.06 -18.60 19.28
C GLY A 302 14.28 -17.11 19.49
N SER A 303 14.43 -16.75 20.76
CA SER A 303 14.93 -15.45 21.20
C SER A 303 16.18 -15.67 22.01
N PHE A 304 17.17 -14.81 21.83
CA PHE A 304 18.39 -14.85 22.61
C PHE A 304 18.47 -13.70 23.61
N ASP A 305 19.13 -13.93 24.73
CA ASP A 305 19.60 -12.87 25.61
C ASP A 305 21.13 -12.95 25.65
N HIS A 306 21.77 -11.83 25.34
CA HIS A 306 23.22 -11.73 25.27
C HIS A 306 23.70 -10.86 26.43
N GLN A 307 24.33 -11.52 27.40
CA GLN A 307 24.84 -10.88 28.61
C GLN A 307 26.26 -10.35 28.39
N SER A 308 26.72 -9.49 29.30
CA SER A 308 28.10 -8.98 29.29
C SER A 308 29.09 -10.16 29.35
N GLN A 309 30.16 -10.13 28.54
CA GLN A 309 31.18 -11.20 28.38
C GLN A 309 30.88 -12.32 27.36
N GLY A 310 29.86 -12.18 26.51
CA GLY A 310 29.62 -13.13 25.42
C GLY A 310 28.79 -14.34 25.80
N GLN A 311 28.22 -14.36 27.02
CA GLN A 311 27.24 -15.37 27.43
C GLN A 311 25.93 -15.17 26.65
N LEU A 312 25.40 -16.28 26.16
CA LEU A 312 24.24 -16.36 25.30
C LEU A 312 23.26 -17.37 25.88
N GLN A 313 22.04 -16.92 26.15
CA GLN A 313 20.93 -17.81 26.50
C GLN A 313 19.89 -17.76 25.38
N ILE A 314 19.55 -18.90 24.80
CA ILE A 314 18.54 -19.00 23.74
C ILE A 314 17.33 -19.76 24.26
N SER A 315 16.16 -19.14 24.13
CA SER A 315 14.86 -19.75 24.39
C SER A 315 14.14 -20.02 23.08
N TRP A 316 13.72 -21.27 22.85
CA TRP A 316 13.07 -21.68 21.60
C TRP A 316 11.56 -21.49 21.66
N ARG A 317 10.98 -20.94 20.59
CA ARG A 317 9.52 -20.76 20.42
C ARG A 317 8.92 -21.80 19.49
N HIS A 318 9.67 -22.23 18.47
CA HIS A 318 9.19 -23.20 17.48
C HIS A 318 10.33 -24.04 16.90
N PRO A 319 10.20 -25.38 16.77
CA PRO A 319 9.08 -26.18 17.28
C PRO A 319 9.06 -26.23 18.82
N GLN A 320 7.91 -26.56 19.42
CA GLN A 320 7.75 -26.61 20.87
C GLN A 320 8.47 -27.83 21.47
N GLY A 321 8.89 -27.72 22.74
CA GLY A 321 9.50 -28.83 23.50
C GLY A 321 11.03 -28.91 23.41
N ILE A 322 11.69 -27.98 22.74
CA ILE A 322 13.16 -27.90 22.72
C ILE A 322 13.64 -27.22 24.00
N SER A 323 14.61 -27.85 24.68
CA SER A 323 15.24 -27.27 25.87
C SER A 323 16.01 -25.98 25.54
N PRO A 324 15.98 -24.96 26.42
CA PRO A 324 16.81 -23.76 26.24
C PRO A 324 18.28 -24.12 26.05
N MET A 325 18.99 -23.30 25.28
CA MET A 325 20.43 -23.42 25.10
C MET A 325 21.13 -22.35 25.94
N GLU A 326 22.12 -22.76 26.73
CA GLU A 326 23.00 -21.84 27.48
C GLU A 326 24.42 -21.99 26.96
N GLY A 327 25.06 -20.89 26.61
CA GLY A 327 26.33 -20.94 25.91
C GLY A 327 27.08 -19.63 25.88
N THR A 328 28.10 -19.60 25.02
CA THR A 328 28.90 -18.42 24.74
C THR A 328 29.06 -18.24 23.24
N LEU A 329 28.96 -16.99 22.79
CA LEU A 329 29.26 -16.57 21.43
C LEU A 329 30.47 -15.63 21.49
N SER A 330 31.60 -16.09 20.96
CA SER A 330 32.88 -15.35 21.02
C SER A 330 33.48 -15.14 19.64
N LEU A 331 34.16 -14.02 19.43
CA LEU A 331 34.84 -13.71 18.18
C LEU A 331 36.18 -14.48 18.13
N ALA A 332 36.32 -15.40 17.18
CA ALA A 332 37.53 -16.19 16.96
C ALA A 332 38.54 -15.52 16.00
N GLY A 333 38.21 -14.35 15.46
CA GLY A 333 39.07 -13.52 14.61
C GLY A 333 38.46 -13.22 13.24
N GLY A 334 38.62 -11.98 12.77
CA GLY A 334 38.05 -11.52 11.50
C GLY A 334 36.52 -11.62 11.49
N ARG A 335 35.98 -12.61 10.76
CA ARG A 335 34.53 -12.90 10.67
C ARG A 335 34.14 -14.26 11.21
N ARG A 336 35.09 -14.94 11.85
CA ARG A 336 34.87 -16.24 12.47
C ARG A 336 34.42 -16.04 13.90
N TRP A 337 33.35 -16.70 14.25
CA TRP A 337 32.74 -16.71 15.57
C TRP A 337 32.68 -18.14 16.06
N LYS A 338 32.85 -18.35 17.36
CA LYS A 338 32.66 -19.64 17.98
C LYS A 338 31.42 -19.59 18.86
N LEU A 339 30.45 -20.43 18.54
CA LEU A 339 29.25 -20.65 19.33
C LEU A 339 29.41 -21.97 20.08
N SER A 340 29.49 -21.92 21.39
CA SER A 340 29.53 -23.11 22.24
C SER A 340 28.41 -23.05 23.27
N GLY A 341 27.89 -24.18 23.71
CA GLY A 341 26.86 -24.21 24.73
C GLY A 341 26.33 -25.60 25.02
N LYS A 342 25.33 -25.66 25.87
CA LYS A 342 24.63 -26.88 26.25
C LYS A 342 23.15 -26.72 25.94
N THR A 343 22.57 -27.73 25.28
CA THR A 343 21.13 -27.81 25.01
C THR A 343 20.62 -29.10 25.64
N GLY A 344 19.84 -28.99 26.72
CA GLY A 344 19.45 -30.18 27.49
C GLY A 344 20.68 -30.87 28.11
N ASN A 345 20.99 -32.09 27.67
CA ASN A 345 22.17 -32.85 28.11
C ASN A 345 23.35 -32.79 27.12
N ASP A 346 23.12 -32.30 25.91
CA ASP A 346 24.12 -32.35 24.84
C ASP A 346 25.00 -31.10 24.84
N LEU A 347 26.32 -31.31 24.72
CA LEU A 347 27.30 -30.25 24.50
C LEU A 347 27.36 -29.94 23.00
N PHE A 348 27.31 -28.66 22.67
CA PHE A 348 27.27 -28.15 21.31
C PHE A 348 28.42 -27.16 21.10
N GLU A 349 29.23 -27.36 20.05
CA GLU A 349 30.21 -26.38 19.57
C GLU A 349 30.11 -26.20 18.06
N ALA A 350 30.06 -24.96 17.60
CA ALA A 350 30.01 -24.61 16.19
C ALA A 350 30.95 -23.44 15.86
N ASP A 351 31.75 -23.63 14.81
CA ASP A 351 32.53 -22.56 14.19
C ASP A 351 31.68 -21.91 13.11
N LEU A 352 31.46 -20.61 13.25
CA LEU A 352 30.56 -19.79 12.46
C LEU A 352 31.35 -18.78 11.62
N GLU A 353 30.96 -18.55 10.38
CA GLU A 353 31.49 -17.49 9.54
C GLU A 353 30.40 -16.50 9.14
N LYS A 354 30.60 -15.22 9.48
CA LYS A 354 29.63 -14.15 9.18
C LYS A 354 29.61 -13.81 7.68
N VAL A 355 28.44 -13.92 7.06
CA VAL A 355 28.19 -13.55 5.67
C VAL A 355 28.22 -12.03 5.52
N LYS A 356 28.72 -11.54 4.37
CA LYS A 356 28.80 -10.09 4.07
C LYS A 356 27.44 -9.42 4.01
#